data_AF-X0UKC6-F1
#
_entry.id   AF-X0UKC6-F1
#
_cell.length_a   1.000
_cell.length_b   1.000
_cell.length_c   1.000
_cell.angle_alpha   90.00
_cell.angle_beta   90.00
_cell.angle_gamma   90.00
#
_symmetry.space_group_name_H-M   'P 1'
#
loop_
_entity.id
_entity.type
_entity.pdbx_description
1 polymer ?
#
loop_
_entity_poly.entity_id
_entity_poly.type
_entity_poly.pdbx_seq_one_letter_code
_entity_poly.pdbx_strand_id
1 'polypeptide(L)'
;SDNMTAKHQATNNQLKPTVRIFKNIRNKMVEEGIIRPETAPSYFIEGMLYNVPPQHFSSNRQQTVEACWGWINECDHGSLKCASGIHPLSRDNVSTSWPIQGYIDFLSGVRTLWRQY
;
A
#
# COMPACT_ATOMS: atom_id res chain seq x y z
N SER A 1 11.80 5.94 8.58
CA SER A 1 11.83 5.22 9.87
C SER A 1 12.75 4.02 9.76
N ASP A 2 13.37 3.61 10.86
CA ASP A 2 14.35 2.50 10.90
C ASP A 2 13.72 1.17 10.50
N ASN A 3 12.47 0.92 10.91
CA ASN A 3 11.68 -0.25 10.51
C ASN A 3 11.57 -0.40 8.99
N MET A 4 11.33 0.72 8.28
CA MET A 4 11.20 0.72 6.83
C MET A 4 12.55 0.45 6.15
N THR A 5 13.66 0.95 6.73
CA THR A 5 15.01 0.69 6.22
C THR A 5 15.41 -0.77 6.42
N ALA A 6 15.17 -1.34 7.60
CA ALA A 6 15.46 -2.74 7.89
C ALA A 6 14.64 -3.69 6.97
N LYS A 7 13.34 -3.43 6.82
CA LYS A 7 12.50 -4.23 5.91
C LYS A 7 12.91 -4.06 4.44
N HIS A 8 13.35 -2.86 4.05
CA HIS A 8 13.85 -2.63 2.70
C HIS A 8 15.06 -3.51 2.37
N GLN A 9 16.00 -3.64 3.30
CA GLN A 9 17.16 -4.53 3.14
C GLN A 9 16.71 -6.01 3.05
N ALA A 10 15.75 -6.41 3.89
CA ALA A 10 15.21 -7.77 3.88
C ALA A 10 14.35 -8.11 2.65
N THR A 11 14.03 -7.13 1.80
CA THR A 11 13.18 -7.29 0.60
C THR A 11 13.95 -7.06 -0.69
N ASN A 12 15.25 -7.39 -0.71
CA ASN A 12 16.13 -7.18 -1.87
C ASN A 12 16.10 -5.73 -2.39
N ASN A 13 15.92 -4.77 -1.48
CA ASN A 13 15.75 -3.35 -1.78
C ASN A 13 14.57 -3.05 -2.73
N GLN A 14 13.51 -3.86 -2.72
CA GLN A 14 12.32 -3.63 -3.55
C GLN A 14 11.19 -2.90 -2.85
N LEU A 15 11.14 -2.89 -1.51
CA LEU A 15 10.05 -2.22 -0.78
C LEU A 15 9.85 -0.75 -1.18
N LYS A 16 10.92 0.07 -1.16
CA LYS A 16 10.82 1.50 -1.51
C LYS A 16 10.45 1.73 -2.99
N PRO A 17 11.05 1.03 -3.97
CA PRO A 17 10.58 1.05 -5.36
C PRO A 17 9.08 0.72 -5.49
N THR A 18 8.61 -0.35 -4.84
CA THR A 18 7.20 -0.75 -4.87
C THR A 18 6.30 0.31 -4.25
N VAL A 19 6.67 0.89 -3.10
CA VAL A 19 5.98 2.03 -2.49
C VAL A 19 5.84 3.19 -3.48
N ARG A 20 6.92 3.52 -4.21
CA ARG A 20 6.88 4.60 -5.19
C ARG A 20 5.92 4.31 -6.33
N ILE A 21 5.83 3.06 -6.79
CA ILE A 21 4.87 2.64 -7.82
C ILE A 21 3.43 2.79 -7.33
N PHE A 22 3.11 2.31 -6.13
CA PHE A 22 1.76 2.45 -5.58
C PHE A 22 1.36 3.91 -5.32
N LYS A 23 2.31 4.78 -4.95
CA LYS A 23 2.08 6.24 -4.88
C LYS A 23 1.81 6.85 -6.27
N ASN A 24 2.52 6.39 -7.30
CA ASN A 24 2.27 6.85 -8.66
C ASN A 24 0.90 6.37 -9.18
N ILE A 25 0.51 5.13 -8.89
CA ILE A 25 -0.83 4.61 -9.16
C ILE A 25 -1.87 5.49 -8.46
N ARG A 26 -1.66 5.83 -7.19
CA ARG A 26 -2.51 6.76 -6.45
C ARG A 26 -2.64 8.11 -7.14
N ASN A 27 -1.53 8.71 -7.59
CA ASN A 27 -1.55 9.99 -8.27
C ASN A 27 -2.33 9.90 -9.59
N LYS A 28 -2.12 8.84 -10.37
CA LYS A 28 -2.85 8.57 -11.61
C LYS A 28 -4.36 8.44 -11.36
N MET A 29 -4.77 7.73 -10.30
CA MET A 29 -6.18 7.64 -9.92
C MET A 29 -6.78 8.99 -9.53
N VAL A 30 -6.01 9.88 -8.90
CA VAL A 30 -6.46 11.24 -8.57
C VAL A 30 -6.59 12.10 -9.83
N GLU A 31 -5.61 12.01 -10.74
CA GLU A 31 -5.64 12.70 -12.04
C GLU A 31 -6.84 12.28 -12.90
N GLU A 32 -7.22 11.00 -12.84
CA GLU A 32 -8.38 10.45 -13.55
C GLU A 32 -9.72 10.61 -12.80
N GLY A 33 -9.70 11.24 -11.61
CA GLY A 33 -10.91 11.44 -10.80
C GLY A 33 -11.50 10.16 -10.22
N ILE A 34 -10.75 9.05 -10.19
CA ILE A 34 -11.17 7.76 -9.60
C ILE A 34 -11.31 7.88 -8.08
N ILE A 35 -10.38 8.61 -7.43
CA ILE A 35 -10.43 8.91 -6.00
C ILE A 35 -10.08 10.38 -5.74
N ARG A 36 -10.50 10.91 -4.59
CA ARG A 36 -10.10 12.25 -4.16
C ARG A 36 -8.69 12.24 -3.52
N PRO A 37 -7.91 13.34 -3.59
CA PRO A 37 -6.54 13.40 -3.05
C PRO A 37 -6.41 12.99 -1.58
N GLU A 38 -7.42 13.25 -0.76
CA GLU A 38 -7.43 12.94 0.67
C GLU A 38 -7.77 11.47 0.98
N THR A 39 -8.24 10.71 -0.01
CA THR A 39 -8.69 9.31 0.16
C THR A 39 -7.55 8.39 0.59
N ALA A 40 -6.34 8.60 0.05
CA ALA A 40 -5.19 7.73 0.25
C ALA A 40 -3.89 8.54 0.49
N PRO A 41 -3.68 9.09 1.69
CA PRO A 41 -2.41 9.72 2.06
C PRO A 41 -1.20 8.78 1.86
N SER A 42 -0.09 9.33 1.38
CA SER A 42 1.14 8.58 1.08
C SER A 42 1.66 7.72 2.24
N TYR A 43 1.49 8.21 3.48
CA TYR A 43 1.91 7.50 4.69
C TYR A 43 1.19 6.16 4.87
N PHE A 44 -0.09 6.08 4.52
CA PHE A 44 -0.84 4.83 4.69
C PHE A 44 -0.53 3.81 3.59
N ILE A 45 -0.17 4.26 2.38
CA ILE A 45 0.33 3.38 1.31
C ILE A 45 1.65 2.72 1.74
N GLU A 46 2.53 3.48 2.38
CA GLU A 46 3.75 2.93 2.99
C GLU A 46 3.45 1.90 4.07
N GLY A 47 2.51 2.21 4.98
CA GLY A 47 2.05 1.27 6.01
C GLY A 47 1.49 -0.02 5.40
N MET A 48 0.64 0.09 4.38
CA MET A 48 0.06 -1.05 3.66
C MET A 48 1.15 -1.98 3.12
N LEU A 49 2.10 -1.46 2.35
CA LEU A 49 3.19 -2.27 1.77
C LEU A 49 4.19 -2.76 2.82
N TYR A 50 4.33 -2.05 3.94
CA TYR A 50 5.12 -2.53 5.07
C TYR A 50 4.54 -3.80 5.70
N ASN A 51 3.25 -4.11 5.55
CA ASN A 51 2.69 -5.37 6.06
C ASN A 51 2.95 -6.57 5.14
N VAL A 52 3.23 -6.34 3.85
CA VAL A 52 3.44 -7.42 2.89
C VAL A 52 4.65 -8.28 3.30
N PRO A 53 4.54 -9.60 3.41
CA PRO A 53 5.65 -10.46 3.80
C PRO A 53 6.83 -10.42 2.81
N PRO A 54 8.09 -10.53 3.27
CA PRO A 54 9.27 -10.41 2.41
C PRO A 54 9.30 -11.35 1.20
N GLN A 55 8.68 -12.53 1.29
CA GLN A 55 8.66 -13.50 0.19
C GLN A 55 7.92 -13.01 -1.08
N HIS A 56 7.10 -11.96 -0.98
CA HIS A 56 6.46 -11.34 -2.15
C HIS A 56 7.35 -10.32 -2.87
N PHE A 57 8.58 -10.08 -2.39
CA PHE A 57 9.53 -9.17 -2.99
C PHE A 57 10.66 -9.95 -3.70
N SER A 58 10.67 -9.91 -5.02
CA SER A 58 11.66 -10.58 -5.87
C SER A 58 12.58 -9.56 -6.57
N SER A 59 13.68 -10.01 -7.19
CA SER A 59 14.53 -9.10 -7.97
C SER A 59 13.83 -8.47 -9.19
N ASN A 60 12.71 -9.05 -9.64
CA ASN A 60 11.90 -8.50 -10.72
C ASN A 60 10.84 -7.53 -10.18
N ARG A 61 10.89 -6.30 -10.68
CA ARG A 61 10.02 -5.21 -10.23
C ARG A 61 8.55 -5.44 -10.57
N GLN A 62 8.25 -5.90 -11.79
CA GLN A 62 6.87 -6.17 -12.20
C GLN A 62 6.27 -7.30 -11.37
N GLN A 63 7.00 -8.42 -11.25
CA GLN A 63 6.59 -9.55 -10.43
C GLN A 63 6.36 -9.15 -8.97
N THR A 64 7.22 -8.28 -8.42
CA THR A 64 7.05 -7.78 -7.05
C THR A 64 5.76 -6.98 -6.91
N VAL A 65 5.44 -6.09 -7.86
CA VAL A 65 4.21 -5.30 -7.79
C VAL A 65 2.98 -6.21 -7.87
N GLU A 66 2.97 -7.16 -8.80
CA GLU A 66 1.87 -8.14 -8.96
C GLU A 66 1.70 -9.01 -7.72
N ALA A 67 2.80 -9.54 -7.16
CA ALA A 67 2.77 -10.37 -5.96
C ALA A 67 2.34 -9.59 -4.71
N CYS A 68 2.83 -8.36 -4.54
CA CYS A 68 2.38 -7.48 -3.46
C CYS A 68 0.90 -7.14 -3.60
N TRP A 69 0.45 -6.82 -4.81
CA TRP A 69 -0.95 -6.51 -5.08
C TRP A 69 -1.85 -7.72 -4.82
N GLY A 70 -1.46 -8.91 -5.29
CA GLY A 70 -2.17 -10.17 -5.01
C GLY A 70 -2.35 -10.40 -3.52
N TRP A 71 -1.25 -10.32 -2.74
CA TRP A 71 -1.32 -10.49 -1.28
C TRP A 71 -2.22 -9.44 -0.61
N ILE A 72 -2.15 -8.17 -1.03
CA ILE A 72 -3.00 -7.10 -0.48
C ILE A 72 -4.48 -7.39 -0.72
N ASN A 73 -4.86 -8.02 -1.84
CA ASN A 73 -6.27 -8.34 -2.13
C ASN A 73 -6.83 -9.50 -1.29
N GLU A 74 -5.97 -10.31 -0.69
CA GLU A 74 -6.37 -11.54 0.01
C GLU A 74 -6.14 -11.48 1.53
N CYS A 75 -5.35 -10.52 2.00
CA CYS A 75 -5.00 -10.44 3.42
C CYS A 75 -6.17 -10.02 4.31
N ASP A 76 -6.10 -10.36 5.59
CA ASP A 76 -7.00 -9.80 6.58
C ASP A 76 -6.65 -8.33 6.83
N HIS A 77 -7.38 -7.43 6.15
CA HIS A 77 -7.17 -5.99 6.23
C HIS A 77 -7.26 -5.43 7.66
N GLY A 78 -8.03 -6.06 8.55
CA GLY A 78 -8.18 -5.65 9.95
C GLY A 78 -6.91 -5.87 10.78
N SER A 79 -6.01 -6.74 10.31
CA SER A 79 -4.75 -7.07 10.98
C SER A 79 -3.58 -6.13 10.62
N LEU A 80 -3.75 -5.28 9.59
CA LEU A 80 -2.69 -4.44 9.08
C LEU A 80 -2.30 -3.34 10.08
N LYS A 81 -1.00 -3.03 10.15
CA LYS A 81 -0.46 -2.00 11.04
C LYS A 81 0.24 -0.88 10.27
N CYS A 82 0.29 0.32 10.83
CA CYS A 82 1.16 1.37 10.31
C CYS A 82 2.63 0.92 10.32
N ALA A 83 3.50 1.56 9.53
CA ALA A 83 4.92 1.19 9.44
C ALA A 83 5.70 1.31 10.78
N SER A 84 5.13 2.00 11.78
CA SER A 84 5.65 2.00 13.15
C SER A 84 5.43 0.67 13.89
N GLY A 85 4.49 -0.17 13.44
CA GLY A 85 4.11 -1.43 14.07
C GLY A 85 3.20 -1.30 15.30
N ILE A 86 2.86 -0.07 15.70
CA ILE A 86 2.15 0.21 16.97
C ILE A 86 0.64 0.36 16.74
N HIS A 87 0.24 1.08 15.71
CA HIS A 87 -1.17 1.43 15.46
C HIS A 87 -1.77 0.59 14.33
N PRO A 88 -3.08 0.28 14.40
CA PRO A 88 -3.83 -0.28 13.27
C PRO A 88 -3.71 0.63 12.05
N LEU A 89 -3.50 0.03 10.88
CA LEU A 89 -3.39 0.77 9.62
C LEU A 89 -4.72 1.39 9.24
N SER A 90 -5.82 0.64 9.36
CA SER A 90 -7.16 1.10 9.01
C SER A 90 -8.11 0.99 10.19
N ARG A 91 -8.70 2.13 10.56
CA ARG A 91 -9.64 2.27 11.67
C ARG A 91 -10.35 3.61 11.58
N ASP A 92 -11.66 3.61 11.78
CA ASP A 92 -12.44 4.84 11.81
C ASP A 92 -12.26 5.61 13.12
N ASN A 93 -12.46 6.93 13.05
CA ASN A 93 -12.39 7.87 14.18
C ASN A 93 -11.03 7.93 14.90
N VAL A 94 -9.95 7.53 14.23
CA VAL A 94 -8.58 7.64 14.73
C VAL A 94 -7.73 8.42 13.73
N SER A 95 -7.23 9.60 14.12
CA SER A 95 -6.50 10.51 13.23
C SER A 95 -5.19 9.94 12.67
N THR A 96 -4.63 8.92 13.34
CA THR A 96 -3.39 8.23 12.94
C THR A 96 -3.62 6.97 12.11
N SER A 97 -4.88 6.65 11.79
CA SER A 97 -5.27 5.48 10.99
C SER A 97 -5.95 5.92 9.70
N TRP A 98 -5.87 5.06 8.69
CA TRP A 98 -6.58 5.20 7.44
C TRP A 98 -8.07 4.95 7.69
N PRO A 99 -8.98 5.91 7.39
CA PRO A 99 -10.41 5.63 7.43
C PRO A 99 -10.74 4.38 6.60
N ILE A 100 -11.62 3.51 7.11
CA ILE A 100 -11.94 2.22 6.48
C ILE A 100 -12.45 2.43 5.06
N GLN A 101 -13.34 3.40 4.87
CA GLN A 101 -13.86 3.74 3.55
C GLN A 101 -12.75 4.21 2.61
N GLY A 102 -11.82 5.05 3.06
CA GLY A 102 -10.70 5.51 2.24
C GLY A 102 -9.77 4.37 1.81
N TYR A 103 -9.58 3.36 2.67
CA TYR A 103 -8.82 2.17 2.33
C TYR A 103 -9.53 1.32 1.27
N ILE A 104 -10.84 1.09 1.43
CA ILE A 104 -11.68 0.37 0.46
C ILE A 104 -11.72 1.08 -0.89
N ASP A 105 -11.90 2.41 -0.88
CA ASP A 105 -11.94 3.24 -2.09
C ASP A 105 -10.60 3.18 -2.83
N PHE A 106 -9.49 3.18 -2.09
CA PHE A 106 -8.17 3.01 -2.69
C PHE A 106 -8.01 1.64 -3.36
N LEU A 107 -8.35 0.54 -2.69
CA LEU A 107 -8.25 -0.80 -3.29
C LEU A 107 -9.15 -0.94 -4.53
N SER A 108 -10.37 -0.43 -4.44
CA SER A 108 -11.32 -0.43 -5.54
C SER A 108 -10.82 0.41 -6.72
N GLY A 109 -10.25 1.58 -6.44
CA GLY A 109 -9.63 2.45 -7.44
C GLY A 109 -8.46 1.76 -8.14
N VAL A 110 -7.56 1.10 -7.39
CA VAL A 110 -6.42 0.38 -7.98
C VAL A 110 -6.93 -0.72 -8.90
N ARG A 111 -7.94 -1.49 -8.48
CA ARG A 111 -8.57 -2.53 -9.32
C ARG A 111 -9.21 -1.94 -10.58
N THR A 112 -9.86 -0.78 -10.48
CA THR A 112 -10.44 -0.07 -11.64
C THR A 112 -9.36 0.34 -12.62
N LEU A 113 -8.29 1.01 -12.15
CA LEU A 113 -7.19 1.44 -13.01
C LEU A 113 -6.46 0.24 -13.64
N TRP A 114 -6.23 -0.83 -12.86
CA TRP A 114 -5.53 -2.03 -13.34
C TRP A 114 -6.27 -2.75 -14.46
N ARG A 115 -7.61 -2.64 -14.53
CA ARG A 115 -8.42 -3.25 -15.61
C ARG A 115 -8.40 -2.45 -16.90
N GLN A 116 -7.92 -1.20 -16.87
CA GLN A 116 -7.83 -0.35 -18.06
C GLN A 116 -6.56 -0.59 -18.88
N TYR A 117 -5.61 -1.35 -18.33
CA TYR A 117 -4.33 -1.72 -18.93
C TYR A 117 -4.20 -3.23 -19.01
#